data_AF-A0A3C8C719-F1
#
_entry.id   AF-A0A3C8C719-F1
#
_cell.length_a   1.000
_cell.length_b   1.000
_cell.length_c   1.000
_cell.angle_alpha   90.00
_cell.angle_beta   90.00
_cell.angle_gamma   90.00
#
_symmetry.space_group_name_H-M   'P 1'
#
loop_
_entity.id
_entity.type
_entity.pdbx_description
1 polymer ?
#
loop_
_entity_poly.entity_id
_entity_poly.type
_entity_poly.pdbx_seq_one_letter_code
_entity_poly.pdbx_strand_id
1 'polypeptide(L)'
;MIKLFKNQSGFTLLELILSMSIVAMIVALGLGGVRLGISARDVGEQTVDTYQRLRIITEQLKQKLQSTYPVFISQKDGTALAQSLSSTKRMLAFEGNSDSIRFVTFATAMTASDSTTLSHEVKFYIGEHPETGQTGVILMERDISDGNIFSRIDPRSDSTQFFVLAENVSQMKFRYYQVKKLPPQEVEGPDKSVEQFFGKWVNQVFMDPFELNLDSSNETNPVLAFEKANKISLPRAVEITIGVIPRPKPGEEEQKEELEPVFSPPIIVLLNSGMEFAKPPIEKEDDNEKA
;
A
#
# COMPACT_ATOMS: atom_id res chain seq x y z
N MET A 1 81.10 -6.05 54.92
CA MET A 1 80.01 -7.03 55.09
C MET A 1 78.73 -6.25 55.37
N ILE A 2 77.92 -5.97 54.35
CA ILE A 2 76.64 -5.25 54.49
C ILE A 2 75.54 -6.31 54.49
N LYS A 3 74.94 -6.58 55.65
CA LYS A 3 73.70 -7.37 55.73
C LYS A 3 72.55 -6.47 55.30
N LEU A 4 72.09 -6.61 54.05
CA LEU A 4 70.76 -6.15 53.67
C LEU A 4 69.74 -7.00 54.46
N PHE A 5 69.06 -6.39 55.42
CA PHE A 5 67.87 -6.97 56.02
C PHE A 5 66.79 -7.04 54.94
N LYS A 6 66.47 -8.26 54.50
CA LYS A 6 65.38 -8.54 53.58
C LYS A 6 64.07 -8.42 54.35
N ASN A 7 63.39 -7.27 54.24
CA ASN A 7 62.02 -7.10 54.72
C ASN A 7 61.10 -8.02 53.89
N GLN A 8 60.71 -9.16 54.45
CA GLN A 8 59.58 -9.92 53.94
C GLN A 8 58.30 -9.28 54.50
N SER A 9 57.77 -8.26 53.82
CA SER A 9 56.43 -7.77 54.10
C SER A 9 55.42 -8.84 53.65
N GLY A 10 54.79 -9.53 54.59
CA GLY A 10 53.63 -10.36 54.30
C GLY A 10 52.46 -9.49 53.83
N PHE A 11 51.61 -10.05 52.96
CA PHE A 11 50.39 -9.38 52.49
C PHE A 11 49.49 -9.07 53.69
N THR A 12 49.00 -7.83 53.81
CA THR A 12 48.06 -7.51 54.88
C THR A 12 46.67 -8.06 54.55
N LEU A 13 45.91 -8.47 55.56
CA LEU A 13 44.52 -8.95 55.37
C LEU A 13 43.66 -7.89 54.66
N LEU A 14 43.90 -6.61 54.96
CA LEU A 14 43.21 -5.48 54.34
C LEU A 14 43.49 -5.39 52.83
N GLU A 15 44.74 -5.58 52.42
CA GLU A 15 45.18 -5.53 51.03
C GLU A 15 44.62 -6.70 50.21
N LEU A 16 44.46 -7.87 50.84
CA LEU A 16 43.79 -9.03 50.24
C LEU A 16 42.29 -8.77 50.03
N ILE A 17 41.60 -8.25 51.06
CA ILE A 17 40.16 -7.95 50.97
C ILE A 17 39.89 -6.83 49.96
N LEU A 18 40.75 -5.80 49.93
CA LEU A 18 40.65 -4.71 48.96
C LEU A 18 40.82 -5.22 47.53
N SER A 19 41.85 -6.05 47.29
CA SER A 19 42.11 -6.64 45.97
C SER A 19 40.94 -7.50 45.50
N MET A 20 40.40 -8.35 46.40
CA MET A 20 39.26 -9.21 46.08
C MET A 20 37.98 -8.39 45.80
N SER A 21 37.78 -7.28 46.52
CA SER A 21 36.64 -6.38 46.31
C SER A 21 36.71 -5.68 44.95
N ILE A 22 37.89 -5.19 44.55
CA ILE A 22 38.10 -4.57 43.24
C ILE A 22 37.85 -5.59 42.12
N VAL A 23 38.37 -6.82 42.25
CA VAL A 23 38.13 -7.89 41.26
C VAL A 23 36.64 -8.22 41.17
N ALA A 24 35.95 -8.38 42.29
CA ALA A 24 34.51 -8.64 42.30
C ALA A 24 33.71 -7.50 41.64
N MET A 25 34.10 -6.25 41.89
CA MET A 25 33.48 -5.08 41.25
C MET A 25 33.71 -5.06 39.74
N ILE A 26 34.94 -5.35 39.27
CA ILE A 26 35.25 -5.42 37.84
C ILE A 26 34.43 -6.51 37.16
N VAL A 27 34.34 -7.70 37.77
CA VAL A 27 33.53 -8.81 37.24
C VAL A 27 32.04 -8.43 37.20
N ALA A 28 31.52 -7.81 38.25
CA ALA A 28 30.13 -7.37 38.29
C ALA A 28 29.81 -6.33 37.20
N LEU A 29 30.68 -5.35 36.99
CA LEU A 29 30.54 -4.36 35.91
C LEU A 29 30.67 -4.99 34.53
N GLY A 30 31.61 -5.93 34.35
CA GLY A 30 31.79 -6.67 33.10
C GLY A 30 30.55 -7.49 32.74
N LEU A 31 30.00 -8.25 33.69
CA LEU A 31 28.75 -9.00 33.50
C LEU A 31 27.55 -8.08 33.25
N GLY A 32 27.49 -6.94 33.95
CA GLY A 32 26.47 -5.92 33.71
C GLY A 32 26.53 -5.36 32.28
N GLY A 33 27.72 -5.02 31.80
CA GLY A 33 27.95 -4.55 30.43
C GLY A 33 27.56 -5.58 29.37
N VAL A 34 27.91 -6.85 29.58
CA VAL A 34 27.52 -7.95 28.67
C VAL A 34 26.00 -8.10 28.61
N ARG A 35 25.31 -8.10 29.75
CA ARG A 35 23.84 -8.21 29.80
C ARG A 35 23.15 -7.04 29.10
N LEU A 36 23.65 -5.82 29.29
CA LEU A 36 23.15 -4.64 28.60
C LEU A 36 23.38 -4.73 27.09
N GLY A 37 24.57 -5.18 26.67
CA GLY A 37 24.90 -5.37 25.26
C GLY A 37 23.98 -6.38 24.57
N ILE A 38 23.71 -7.51 25.22
CA ILE A 38 22.76 -8.52 24.71
C ILE A 38 21.35 -7.92 24.60
N SER A 39 20.86 -7.29 25.67
CA SER A 39 19.51 -6.72 25.69
C SER A 39 19.32 -5.63 24.63
N ALA A 40 20.32 -4.76 24.45
CA ALA A 40 20.29 -3.71 23.44
C ALA A 40 20.29 -4.28 22.01
N ARG A 41 21.08 -5.35 21.78
CA ARG A 41 21.10 -6.06 20.51
C ARG A 41 19.74 -6.70 20.22
N ASP A 42 19.14 -7.40 21.17
CA ASP A 42 17.87 -8.10 20.99
C ASP A 42 16.73 -7.13 20.64
N VAL A 43 16.65 -5.98 21.33
CA VAL A 43 15.68 -4.93 21.02
C VAL A 43 15.94 -4.32 19.62
N GLY A 44 17.21 -4.15 19.26
CA GLY A 44 17.61 -3.70 17.93
C GLY A 44 17.17 -4.68 16.84
N GLU A 45 17.44 -5.98 17.02
CA GLU A 45 17.05 -7.02 16.07
C GLU A 45 15.52 -7.09 15.88
N GLN A 46 14.74 -7.02 16.97
CA GLN A 46 13.28 -7.00 16.93
C GLN A 46 12.72 -5.77 16.19
N THR A 47 13.33 -4.61 16.42
CA THR A 47 12.94 -3.36 15.74
C THR A 47 13.22 -3.47 14.24
N VAL A 48 14.39 -3.97 13.87
CA VAL A 48 14.79 -4.17 12.47
C VAL A 48 13.84 -5.15 11.77
N ASP A 49 13.51 -6.28 12.39
CA ASP A 49 12.55 -7.25 11.84
C ASP A 49 11.19 -6.60 11.57
N THR A 50 10.67 -5.83 12.53
CA THR A 50 9.39 -5.13 12.41
C THR A 50 9.37 -4.17 11.22
N TYR A 51 10.42 -3.35 11.04
CA TYR A 51 10.52 -2.43 9.90
C TYR A 51 10.76 -3.14 8.57
N GLN A 52 11.50 -4.26 8.56
CA GLN A 52 11.66 -5.07 7.35
C GLN A 52 10.33 -5.63 6.87
N ARG A 53 9.50 -6.14 7.80
CA ARG A 53 8.14 -6.62 7.50
C ARG A 53 7.29 -5.50 6.92
N LEU A 54 7.25 -4.33 7.56
CA LEU A 54 6.54 -3.15 7.05
C LEU A 54 6.99 -2.77 5.62
N ARG A 55 8.30 -2.77 5.38
CA ARG A 55 8.87 -2.45 4.07
C ARG A 55 8.43 -3.43 2.98
N ILE A 56 8.46 -4.74 3.26
CA ILE A 56 8.07 -5.77 2.27
C ILE A 56 6.61 -5.59 1.85
N ILE A 57 5.69 -5.43 2.81
CA ILE A 57 4.25 -5.24 2.53
C ILE A 57 4.05 -3.97 1.69
N THR A 58 4.70 -2.88 2.10
CA THR A 58 4.62 -1.56 1.45
C THR A 58 5.11 -1.63 0.01
N GLU A 59 6.23 -2.30 -0.26
CA GLU A 59 6.76 -2.42 -1.63
C GLU A 59 5.88 -3.30 -2.53
N GLN A 60 5.33 -4.40 -2.01
CA GLN A 60 4.38 -5.24 -2.78
C GLN A 60 3.14 -4.44 -3.21
N LEU A 61 2.57 -3.69 -2.27
CA LEU A 61 1.42 -2.82 -2.52
C LEU A 61 1.75 -1.69 -3.50
N LYS A 62 2.90 -1.03 -3.30
CA LYS A 62 3.39 0.05 -4.17
C LYS A 62 3.61 -0.45 -5.60
N GLN A 63 4.28 -1.59 -5.78
CA GLN A 63 4.55 -2.15 -7.10
C GLN A 63 3.25 -2.43 -7.85
N LYS A 64 2.28 -3.10 -7.21
CA LYS A 64 0.99 -3.39 -7.83
C LYS A 64 0.23 -2.11 -8.16
N LEU A 65 0.24 -1.11 -7.26
CA LEU A 65 -0.41 0.18 -7.49
C LEU A 65 0.23 1.00 -8.62
N GLN A 66 1.55 1.01 -8.73
CA GLN A 66 2.23 1.70 -9.83
C GLN A 66 1.90 1.09 -11.18
N SER A 67 1.61 -0.22 -11.22
CA SER A 67 1.15 -0.93 -12.42
C SER A 67 -0.37 -0.98 -12.57
N THR A 68 -1.12 -0.14 -11.83
CA THR A 68 -2.58 -0.02 -12.00
C THR A 68 -2.90 0.40 -13.42
N TYR A 69 -3.93 -0.20 -14.02
CA TYR A 69 -4.39 0.16 -15.35
C TYR A 69 -5.89 0.47 -15.39
N PRO A 70 -6.31 1.55 -16.10
CA PRO A 70 -7.71 1.85 -16.28
C PRO A 70 -8.41 0.80 -17.15
N VAL A 71 -9.26 -0.03 -16.54
CA VAL A 71 -10.15 -0.95 -17.27
C VAL A 71 -11.60 -0.50 -17.11
N PHE A 72 -12.33 -0.39 -18.21
CA PHE A 72 -13.76 -0.02 -18.19
C PHE A 72 -14.66 -1.24 -18.39
N ILE A 73 -15.54 -1.49 -17.44
CA ILE A 73 -16.48 -2.63 -17.43
C ILE A 73 -17.91 -2.14 -17.63
N SER A 74 -18.74 -3.00 -18.24
CA SER A 74 -20.18 -2.77 -18.36
C SER A 74 -20.90 -3.22 -17.09
N GLN A 75 -21.90 -2.48 -16.63
CA GLN A 75 -22.73 -2.88 -15.49
C GLN A 75 -24.08 -3.40 -15.97
N LYS A 76 -24.51 -4.58 -15.47
CA LYS A 76 -25.90 -5.03 -15.54
C LYS A 76 -26.39 -5.34 -14.12
N ASP A 77 -27.43 -4.63 -13.67
CA ASP A 77 -28.18 -4.91 -12.44
C ASP A 77 -27.31 -5.15 -11.18
N GLY A 78 -26.46 -4.17 -10.82
CA GLY A 78 -25.69 -4.20 -9.56
C GLY A 78 -24.59 -5.28 -9.49
N THR A 79 -24.38 -6.03 -10.58
CA THR A 79 -23.30 -7.01 -10.72
C THR A 79 -22.45 -6.64 -11.93
N ALA A 80 -21.13 -6.54 -11.74
CA ALA A 80 -20.21 -6.36 -12.85
C ALA A 80 -20.18 -7.68 -13.65
N LEU A 81 -20.66 -7.63 -14.89
CA LEU A 81 -20.62 -8.75 -15.83
C LEU A 81 -19.76 -8.35 -17.01
N ALA A 82 -18.84 -9.25 -17.35
CA ALA A 82 -18.10 -9.23 -18.60
C ALA A 82 -19.06 -8.98 -19.77
N GLN A 83 -18.80 -7.92 -20.54
CA GLN A 83 -19.21 -7.79 -21.94
C GLN A 83 -20.71 -8.01 -22.26
N SER A 84 -21.64 -7.38 -21.52
CA SER A 84 -22.91 -7.05 -22.17
C SER A 84 -22.68 -5.90 -23.16
N LEU A 85 -22.61 -6.24 -24.44
CA LEU A 85 -22.53 -5.31 -25.59
C LEU A 85 -23.75 -4.36 -25.68
N SER A 86 -24.74 -4.48 -24.79
CA SER A 86 -26.00 -3.72 -24.82
C SER A 86 -26.12 -2.62 -23.76
N SER A 87 -25.23 -2.54 -22.77
CA SER A 87 -25.27 -1.44 -21.79
C SER A 87 -24.33 -0.32 -22.20
N THR A 88 -24.86 0.86 -22.51
CA THR A 88 -24.06 2.07 -22.82
C THR A 88 -23.29 2.58 -21.59
N LYS A 89 -23.70 2.16 -20.39
CA LYS A 89 -23.08 2.55 -19.11
C LYS A 89 -21.86 1.69 -18.78
N ARG A 90 -20.74 2.38 -18.57
CA ARG A 90 -19.42 1.84 -18.28
C ARG A 90 -18.93 2.38 -16.94
N MET A 91 -18.26 1.55 -16.17
CA MET A 91 -17.64 1.91 -14.90
C MET A 91 -16.15 1.58 -14.99
N LEU A 92 -15.33 2.40 -14.36
CA LEU A 92 -13.92 2.08 -14.20
C LEU A 92 -13.73 1.03 -13.09
N ALA A 93 -12.97 -0.01 -13.38
CA ALA A 93 -12.59 -1.11 -12.49
C ALA A 93 -11.54 -0.64 -11.45
N PHE A 94 -11.97 0.29 -10.60
CA PHE A 94 -11.20 0.79 -9.47
C PHE A 94 -12.17 1.10 -8.31
N GLU A 95 -11.90 0.51 -7.15
CA GLU A 95 -12.64 0.76 -5.91
C GLU A 95 -11.62 1.06 -4.81
N GLY A 96 -11.73 2.24 -4.21
CA GLY A 96 -10.87 2.63 -3.11
C GLY A 96 -11.69 2.95 -1.86
N ASN A 97 -11.58 2.13 -0.82
CA ASN A 97 -12.13 2.39 0.51
C ASN A 97 -11.02 2.78 1.47
N SER A 98 -11.36 3.27 2.65
CA SER A 98 -10.34 3.69 3.62
C SER A 98 -9.48 2.53 4.15
N ASP A 99 -9.97 1.29 4.08
CA ASP A 99 -9.37 0.07 4.63
C ASP A 99 -9.04 -0.99 3.58
N SER A 100 -9.46 -0.77 2.34
CA SER A 100 -9.31 -1.72 1.25
C SER A 100 -9.23 -1.02 -0.10
N ILE A 101 -8.50 -1.63 -1.02
CA ILE A 101 -8.34 -1.10 -2.38
C ILE A 101 -8.39 -2.24 -3.37
N ARG A 102 -9.17 -2.08 -4.43
CA ARG A 102 -9.40 -3.08 -5.48
C ARG A 102 -9.21 -2.42 -6.84
N PHE A 103 -8.43 -3.03 -7.72
CA PHE A 103 -8.10 -2.47 -9.03
C PHE A 103 -7.54 -3.55 -9.96
N VAL A 104 -7.41 -3.22 -11.24
CA VAL A 104 -6.73 -4.07 -12.23
C VAL A 104 -5.28 -3.61 -12.39
N THR A 105 -4.35 -4.56 -12.43
CA THR A 105 -2.91 -4.30 -12.54
C THR A 105 -2.25 -5.18 -13.61
N PHE A 106 -1.17 -4.66 -14.19
CA PHE A 106 -0.22 -5.40 -15.05
C PHE A 106 1.04 -5.84 -14.31
N ALA A 107 1.14 -5.59 -12.99
CA ALA A 107 2.22 -6.15 -12.20
C ALA A 107 2.21 -7.69 -12.32
N THR A 108 3.35 -8.34 -12.10
CA THR A 108 3.40 -9.80 -12.05
C THR A 108 2.50 -10.32 -10.92
N ALA A 109 1.69 -11.34 -11.22
CA ALA A 109 0.91 -12.05 -10.20
C ALA A 109 1.85 -12.88 -9.32
N MET A 110 1.55 -13.02 -8.05
CA MET A 110 2.34 -13.88 -7.16
C MET A 110 2.28 -15.35 -7.58
N THR A 111 1.20 -15.74 -8.28
CA THR A 111 0.97 -17.09 -8.80
C THR A 111 1.50 -17.35 -10.19
N ALA A 112 2.05 -16.35 -10.88
CA ALA A 112 2.43 -16.46 -12.29
C ALA A 112 3.58 -17.48 -12.47
N SER A 113 3.21 -18.74 -12.65
CA SER A 113 4.08 -19.80 -13.17
C SER A 113 4.11 -19.76 -14.70
N ASP A 114 3.03 -19.24 -15.32
CA ASP A 114 2.88 -19.06 -16.76
C ASP A 114 2.69 -17.57 -17.12
N SER A 115 3.44 -17.11 -18.11
CA SER A 115 3.60 -15.70 -18.53
C SER A 115 2.43 -15.14 -19.36
N THR A 116 1.30 -15.84 -19.43
CA THR A 116 0.20 -15.54 -20.37
C THR A 116 -0.87 -14.61 -19.80
N THR A 117 -1.02 -14.54 -18.46
CA THR A 117 -1.98 -13.65 -17.80
C THR A 117 -1.33 -12.29 -17.48
N LEU A 118 -1.32 -11.41 -18.48
CA LEU A 118 -0.67 -10.09 -18.37
C LEU A 118 -1.38 -9.15 -17.37
N SER A 119 -2.72 -9.20 -17.30
CA SER A 119 -3.53 -8.35 -16.42
C SER A 119 -4.37 -9.21 -15.48
N HIS A 120 -4.43 -8.82 -14.22
CA HIS A 120 -5.28 -9.47 -13.22
C HIS A 120 -5.87 -8.43 -12.28
N GLU A 121 -6.94 -8.82 -11.62
CA GLU A 121 -7.55 -8.01 -10.57
C GLU A 121 -6.88 -8.29 -9.24
N VAL A 122 -6.67 -7.24 -8.46
CA VAL A 122 -6.14 -7.36 -7.09
C VAL A 122 -7.06 -6.66 -6.10
N LYS A 123 -7.12 -7.19 -4.88
CA LYS A 123 -7.72 -6.51 -3.72
C LYS A 123 -6.82 -6.65 -2.50
N PHE A 124 -6.47 -5.52 -1.90
CA PHE A 124 -5.80 -5.49 -0.59
C PHE A 124 -6.80 -5.09 0.49
N TYR A 125 -6.79 -5.80 1.61
CA TYR A 125 -7.63 -5.52 2.77
C TYR A 125 -7.05 -6.20 4.02
N ILE A 126 -7.45 -5.76 5.21
CA ILE A 126 -7.21 -6.53 6.44
C ILE A 126 -8.36 -7.52 6.61
N GLY A 127 -8.04 -8.79 6.83
CA GLY A 127 -9.03 -9.83 6.99
C GLY A 127 -8.43 -11.18 7.32
N GLU A 128 -9.23 -12.22 7.11
CA GLU A 128 -8.86 -13.61 7.33
C GLU A 128 -8.69 -14.32 6.00
N HIS A 129 -7.61 -15.10 5.87
CA HIS A 129 -7.38 -15.93 4.71
C HIS A 129 -8.44 -17.04 4.63
N PRO A 130 -9.16 -17.20 3.51
CA PRO A 130 -10.34 -18.06 3.45
C PRO A 130 -10.06 -19.55 3.68
N GLU A 131 -8.86 -20.03 3.34
CA GLU A 131 -8.49 -21.44 3.52
C GLU A 131 -7.76 -21.72 4.85
N THR A 132 -6.76 -20.91 5.20
CA THR A 132 -5.89 -21.14 6.36
C THR A 132 -6.41 -20.54 7.67
N GLY A 133 -7.37 -19.61 7.60
CA GLY A 133 -7.86 -18.86 8.76
C GLY A 133 -6.86 -17.86 9.33
N GLN A 134 -5.72 -17.64 8.66
CA GLN A 134 -4.71 -16.69 9.12
C GLN A 134 -5.20 -15.25 8.95
N THR A 135 -5.01 -14.43 9.97
CA THR A 135 -5.43 -13.02 9.95
C THR A 135 -4.27 -12.09 9.61
N GLY A 136 -4.57 -11.02 8.87
CA GLY A 136 -3.54 -10.08 8.46
C GLY A 136 -3.92 -9.22 7.27
N VAL A 137 -2.91 -8.68 6.58
CA VAL A 137 -3.10 -8.05 5.26
C VAL A 137 -3.22 -9.15 4.22
N ILE A 138 -4.40 -9.22 3.63
CA ILE A 138 -4.73 -10.16 2.57
C ILE A 138 -4.58 -9.45 1.22
N LEU A 139 -3.83 -10.08 0.32
CA LEU A 139 -3.85 -9.82 -1.10
C LEU A 139 -4.72 -10.90 -1.76
N MET A 140 -5.81 -10.50 -2.36
CA MET A 140 -6.54 -11.32 -3.33
C MET A 140 -6.01 -11.00 -4.73
N GLU A 141 -5.71 -12.04 -5.50
CA GLU A 141 -5.45 -11.94 -6.94
C GLU A 141 -6.50 -12.77 -7.68
N ARG A 142 -7.03 -12.23 -8.78
CA ARG A 142 -7.97 -12.95 -9.63
C ARG A 142 -7.61 -12.80 -11.10
N ASP A 143 -7.50 -13.94 -11.78
CA ASP A 143 -7.42 -13.97 -13.24
C ASP A 143 -8.73 -13.44 -13.84
N ILE A 144 -8.60 -12.50 -14.76
CA ILE A 144 -9.73 -11.85 -15.44
C ILE A 144 -9.90 -12.32 -16.89
N SER A 145 -9.17 -13.35 -17.30
CA SER A 145 -9.23 -13.94 -18.66
C SER A 145 -10.61 -14.51 -19.00
N ASP A 146 -11.38 -14.92 -17.98
CA ASP A 146 -12.78 -15.36 -18.12
C ASP A 146 -13.78 -14.19 -18.31
N GLY A 147 -13.26 -12.95 -18.29
CA GLY A 147 -14.02 -11.71 -18.43
C GLY A 147 -14.67 -11.22 -17.15
N ASN A 148 -14.68 -12.00 -16.06
CA ASN A 148 -15.36 -11.67 -14.81
C ASN A 148 -14.57 -10.62 -14.01
N ILE A 149 -14.51 -9.39 -14.50
CA ILE A 149 -13.83 -8.26 -13.85
C ILE A 149 -14.79 -7.59 -12.86
N PHE A 150 -14.31 -7.31 -11.66
CA PHE A 150 -15.03 -6.62 -10.57
C PHE A 150 -16.36 -7.26 -10.12
N SER A 151 -16.61 -8.52 -10.48
CA SER A 151 -17.78 -9.29 -10.02
C SER A 151 -17.65 -9.68 -8.54
N ARG A 152 -18.68 -10.33 -7.98
CA ARG A 152 -18.61 -10.86 -6.61
C ARG A 152 -17.43 -11.84 -6.51
N ILE A 153 -16.59 -11.66 -5.49
CA ILE A 153 -15.45 -12.54 -5.23
C ILE A 153 -16.00 -13.82 -4.60
N ASP A 154 -15.74 -14.97 -5.25
CA ASP A 154 -15.96 -16.29 -4.68
C ASP A 154 -14.61 -16.88 -4.25
N PRO A 155 -14.37 -17.04 -2.93
CA PRO A 155 -13.12 -17.58 -2.43
C PRO A 155 -12.81 -19.00 -2.91
N ARG A 156 -13.80 -19.75 -3.42
CA ARG A 156 -13.65 -21.13 -3.90
C ARG A 156 -13.42 -21.24 -5.40
N SER A 157 -13.32 -20.11 -6.11
CA SER A 157 -13.08 -20.13 -7.55
C SER A 157 -11.61 -20.43 -7.86
N ASP A 158 -11.36 -21.32 -8.82
CA ASP A 158 -10.01 -21.64 -9.31
C ASP A 158 -9.26 -20.41 -9.86
N SER A 159 -10.00 -19.38 -10.31
CA SER A 159 -9.47 -18.13 -10.83
C SER A 159 -8.97 -17.17 -9.74
N THR A 160 -9.31 -17.42 -8.47
CA THR A 160 -9.08 -16.49 -7.35
C THR A 160 -8.13 -17.11 -6.33
N GLN A 161 -7.12 -16.33 -5.94
CA GLN A 161 -6.04 -16.76 -5.06
C GLN A 161 -5.88 -15.73 -3.95
N PHE A 162 -5.52 -16.18 -2.75
CA PHE A 162 -5.34 -15.33 -1.58
C PHE A 162 -3.94 -15.52 -0.99
N PHE A 163 -3.35 -14.42 -0.53
CA PHE A 163 -2.03 -14.39 0.08
C PHE A 163 -2.08 -13.60 1.37
N VAL A 164 -1.51 -14.15 2.43
CA VAL A 164 -1.21 -13.38 3.64
C VAL A 164 0.11 -12.65 3.42
N LEU A 165 0.06 -11.34 3.20
CA LEU A 165 1.27 -10.53 3.02
C LEU A 165 1.95 -10.22 4.36
N ALA A 166 1.15 -10.10 5.42
CA ALA A 166 1.66 -9.96 6.77
C ALA A 166 0.61 -10.25 7.83
N GLU A 167 1.06 -10.88 8.90
CA GLU A 167 0.31 -11.11 10.14
C GLU A 167 0.46 -9.95 11.13
N ASN A 168 -0.35 -9.93 12.19
CA ASN A 168 -0.28 -8.97 13.29
C ASN A 168 -0.35 -7.52 12.81
N VAL A 169 -1.19 -7.25 11.82
CA VAL A 169 -1.40 -5.89 11.29
C VAL A 169 -2.52 -5.25 12.09
N SER A 170 -2.22 -4.14 12.78
CA SER A 170 -3.21 -3.39 13.56
C SER A 170 -4.07 -2.50 12.68
N GLN A 171 -3.49 -1.94 11.62
CA GLN A 171 -4.17 -0.98 10.77
C GLN A 171 -3.58 -0.94 9.36
N MET A 172 -4.45 -0.77 8.37
CA MET A 172 -4.08 -0.40 7.00
C MET A 172 -5.07 0.67 6.54
N LYS A 173 -4.58 1.85 6.19
CA LYS A 173 -5.41 2.98 5.75
C LYS A 173 -4.98 3.49 4.39
N PHE A 174 -5.97 3.83 3.59
CA PHE A 174 -5.81 4.42 2.26
C PHE A 174 -6.47 5.79 2.20
N ARG A 175 -5.78 6.73 1.54
CA ARG A 175 -6.34 8.02 1.12
C ARG A 175 -6.00 8.24 -0.35
N TYR A 176 -6.83 8.98 -1.04
CA TYR A 176 -6.78 9.11 -2.49
C TYR A 176 -6.74 10.57 -2.90
N TYR A 177 -5.78 10.94 -3.74
CA TYR A 177 -5.69 12.28 -4.28
C TYR A 177 -6.50 12.36 -5.57
N GLN A 178 -7.66 13.01 -5.51
CA GLN A 178 -8.49 13.26 -6.68
C GLN A 178 -8.21 14.65 -7.23
N VAL A 179 -8.09 14.73 -8.55
CA VAL A 179 -7.94 16.00 -9.27
C VAL A 179 -9.17 16.20 -10.13
N LYS A 180 -9.67 17.43 -10.20
CA LYS A 180 -10.77 17.85 -11.09
C LYS A 180 -10.28 19.02 -11.93
N LYS A 181 -10.68 19.08 -13.20
CA LYS A 181 -10.44 20.25 -14.03
C LYS A 181 -11.43 21.35 -13.64
N LEU A 182 -10.96 22.60 -13.55
CA LEU A 182 -11.82 23.73 -13.21
C LEU A 182 -12.56 24.24 -14.46
N PRO A 183 -13.87 24.58 -14.34
CA PRO A 183 -14.62 25.17 -15.44
C PRO A 183 -13.98 26.49 -15.92
N PRO A 184 -14.03 26.80 -17.23
CA PRO A 184 -13.43 28.03 -17.76
C PRO A 184 -13.91 29.32 -17.06
N GLN A 185 -15.18 29.36 -16.64
CA GLN A 185 -15.79 30.49 -15.94
C GLN A 185 -15.15 30.80 -14.57
N GLU A 186 -14.52 29.82 -13.93
CA GLU A 186 -13.86 30.01 -12.63
C GLU A 186 -12.41 30.50 -12.77
N VAL A 187 -11.85 30.39 -13.98
CA VAL A 187 -10.45 30.66 -14.32
C VAL A 187 -10.26 32.03 -15.01
N GLU A 188 -11.31 32.60 -15.61
CA GLU A 188 -11.28 33.92 -16.26
C GLU A 188 -11.36 35.07 -15.23
N GLY A 189 -10.20 35.60 -14.82
CA GLY A 189 -10.08 36.81 -14.00
C GLY A 189 -8.70 37.47 -14.15
N PRO A 190 -8.57 38.80 -13.98
CA PRO A 190 -7.35 39.55 -14.31
C PRO A 190 -6.12 39.19 -13.46
N ASP A 191 -6.31 38.52 -12.32
CA ASP A 191 -5.25 38.12 -11.38
C ASP A 191 -5.05 36.59 -11.28
N LYS A 192 -5.81 35.79 -12.03
CA LYS A 192 -5.78 34.32 -11.92
C LYS A 192 -4.91 33.71 -13.00
N SER A 193 -3.60 33.89 -12.88
CA SER A 193 -2.65 33.06 -13.60
C SER A 193 -2.77 31.59 -13.12
N VAL A 194 -3.52 30.80 -13.90
CA VAL A 194 -3.20 29.39 -14.26
C VAL A 194 -3.44 28.26 -13.24
N GLU A 195 -4.48 28.31 -12.39
CA GLU A 195 -4.98 27.07 -11.77
C GLU A 195 -6.04 26.43 -12.67
N GLN A 196 -5.64 25.43 -13.46
CA GLN A 196 -6.55 24.69 -14.35
C GLN A 196 -7.18 23.46 -13.67
N PHE A 197 -6.69 23.11 -12.48
CA PHE A 197 -7.04 21.88 -11.77
C PHE A 197 -7.15 22.14 -10.27
N PHE A 198 -8.16 21.53 -9.64
CA PHE A 198 -8.31 21.50 -8.19
C PHE A 198 -8.10 20.06 -7.69
N GLY A 199 -7.22 19.91 -6.71
CA GLY A 199 -6.90 18.62 -6.10
C GLY A 199 -7.36 18.53 -4.64
N LYS A 200 -7.88 17.37 -4.23
CA LYS A 200 -8.22 17.10 -2.83
C LYS A 200 -7.94 15.65 -2.45
N TRP A 201 -7.53 15.46 -1.20
CA TRP A 201 -7.47 14.14 -0.60
C TRP A 201 -8.85 13.70 -0.12
N VAL A 202 -9.23 12.47 -0.45
CA VAL A 202 -10.47 11.83 -0.01
C VAL A 202 -10.15 10.45 0.57
N ASN A 203 -11.01 9.94 1.46
CA ASN A 203 -10.80 8.62 2.09
C ASN A 203 -11.45 7.47 1.30
N GLN A 204 -12.20 7.81 0.24
CA GLN A 204 -12.93 6.85 -0.55
C GLN A 204 -13.10 7.34 -1.97
N VAL A 205 -13.06 6.39 -2.91
CA VAL A 205 -13.19 6.59 -4.34
C VAL A 205 -14.08 5.48 -4.88
N PHE A 206 -15.31 5.84 -5.23
CA PHE A 206 -16.22 4.98 -5.97
C PHE A 206 -16.39 5.51 -7.39
N MET A 207 -16.48 4.58 -8.33
CA MET A 207 -16.70 4.89 -9.73
C MET A 207 -18.16 4.70 -10.05
N ASP A 208 -18.88 5.79 -10.36
CA ASP A 208 -20.25 5.66 -10.86
C ASP A 208 -20.22 5.23 -12.33
N PRO A 209 -21.18 4.39 -12.78
CA PRO A 209 -21.36 4.12 -14.19
C PRO A 209 -21.64 5.41 -14.98
N PHE A 210 -21.00 5.58 -16.14
CA PHE A 210 -21.20 6.70 -17.05
C PHE A 210 -21.43 6.20 -18.48
N GLU A 211 -22.12 6.97 -19.31
CA GLU A 211 -22.37 6.61 -20.71
C GLU A 211 -21.18 7.00 -21.60
N LEU A 212 -20.70 6.06 -22.42
CA LEU A 212 -19.51 6.28 -23.25
C LEU A 212 -19.79 7.08 -24.53
N ASN A 213 -21.06 7.14 -24.97
CA ASN A 213 -21.50 7.94 -26.12
C ASN A 213 -21.97 9.32 -25.64
N LEU A 214 -21.04 10.26 -25.62
CA LEU A 214 -21.30 11.67 -25.36
C LEU A 214 -21.63 12.41 -26.67
N ASP A 215 -22.85 12.24 -27.19
CA ASP A 215 -23.47 13.32 -27.95
C ASP A 215 -23.79 14.45 -26.95
N SER A 216 -22.76 15.21 -26.62
CA SER A 216 -22.82 16.40 -25.75
C SER A 216 -23.58 17.56 -26.40
N SER A 217 -24.02 17.39 -27.65
CA SER A 217 -24.81 18.33 -28.44
C SER A 217 -26.20 18.62 -27.88
N ASN A 218 -26.77 17.72 -27.08
CA ASN A 218 -28.09 17.89 -26.48
C ASN A 218 -28.08 18.49 -25.07
N GLU A 219 -26.89 18.72 -24.47
CA GLU A 219 -26.79 19.20 -23.10
C GLU A 219 -26.71 20.73 -23.05
N THR A 220 -27.87 21.37 -22.83
CA THR A 220 -28.00 22.84 -22.88
C THR A 220 -27.24 23.57 -21.76
N ASN A 221 -26.83 22.86 -20.71
CA ASN A 221 -26.08 23.44 -19.59
C ASN A 221 -24.56 23.24 -19.79
N PRO A 222 -23.79 24.32 -20.00
CA PRO A 222 -22.35 24.24 -20.30
C PRO A 222 -21.52 23.70 -19.13
N VAL A 223 -21.97 23.87 -17.88
CA VAL A 223 -21.28 23.35 -16.69
C VAL A 223 -21.42 21.83 -16.62
N LEU A 224 -22.63 21.32 -16.81
CA LEU A 224 -22.90 19.87 -16.83
C LEU A 224 -22.16 19.17 -17.99
N ALA A 225 -22.17 19.77 -19.19
CA ALA A 225 -21.42 19.26 -20.33
C ALA A 225 -19.90 19.22 -20.04
N PHE A 226 -19.35 20.26 -19.41
CA PHE A 226 -17.95 20.30 -18.99
C PHE A 226 -17.61 19.23 -17.95
N GLU A 227 -18.45 19.05 -16.92
CA GLU A 227 -18.25 18.04 -15.88
C GLU A 227 -18.28 16.63 -16.45
N LYS A 228 -19.20 16.31 -17.36
CA LYS A 228 -19.24 15.00 -18.01
C LYS A 228 -18.01 14.75 -18.89
N ALA A 229 -17.59 15.75 -19.66
CA ALA A 229 -16.43 15.63 -20.54
C ALA A 229 -15.09 15.55 -19.77
N ASN A 230 -15.03 16.08 -18.55
CA ASN A 230 -13.81 16.16 -17.74
C ASN A 230 -13.90 15.35 -16.43
N LYS A 231 -14.78 14.34 -16.36
CA LYS A 231 -14.88 13.44 -15.20
C LYS A 231 -13.58 12.62 -15.09
N ILE A 232 -12.59 13.15 -14.38
CA ILE A 232 -11.33 12.46 -14.09
C ILE A 232 -11.67 11.23 -13.25
N SER A 233 -11.44 10.05 -13.82
CA SER A 233 -11.95 8.78 -13.28
C SER A 233 -10.95 8.10 -12.35
N LEU A 234 -9.64 8.28 -12.49
CA LEU A 234 -8.66 7.68 -11.57
C LEU A 234 -8.09 8.71 -10.57
N PRO A 235 -7.88 8.31 -9.30
CA PRO A 235 -7.06 9.10 -8.41
C PRO A 235 -5.64 9.22 -8.98
N ARG A 236 -4.99 10.36 -8.73
CA ARG A 236 -3.62 10.65 -9.18
C ARG A 236 -2.57 10.12 -8.22
N ALA A 237 -2.93 9.91 -6.97
CA ALA A 237 -2.06 9.29 -5.99
C ALA A 237 -2.88 8.55 -4.92
N VAL A 238 -2.23 7.58 -4.27
CA VAL A 238 -2.74 6.88 -3.10
C VAL A 238 -1.74 7.06 -1.97
N GLU A 239 -2.20 7.56 -0.83
CA GLU A 239 -1.46 7.56 0.42
C GLU A 239 -1.80 6.28 1.19
N ILE A 240 -0.78 5.59 1.69
CA ILE A 240 -0.92 4.32 2.40
C ILE A 240 -0.26 4.46 3.76
N THR A 241 -0.97 4.02 4.80
CA THR A 241 -0.45 3.91 6.18
C THR A 241 -0.66 2.50 6.69
N ILE A 242 0.40 1.84 7.17
CA ILE A 242 0.34 0.47 7.71
C ILE A 242 0.88 0.48 9.14
N GLY A 243 0.16 -0.16 10.05
CA GLY A 243 0.58 -0.39 11.43
C GLY A 243 0.69 -1.89 11.71
N VAL A 244 1.80 -2.31 12.32
CA VAL A 244 2.01 -3.70 12.74
C VAL A 244 2.25 -3.76 14.24
N ILE A 245 1.78 -4.84 14.86
CA ILE A 245 2.09 -5.17 16.25
C ILE A 245 3.40 -5.96 16.24
N PRO A 246 4.43 -5.51 16.97
CA PRO A 246 5.67 -6.25 17.12
C PRO A 246 5.41 -7.66 17.63
N ARG A 247 6.17 -8.66 17.13
CA ARG A 247 6.06 -10.02 17.68
C ARG A 247 6.69 -10.07 19.08
N PRO A 248 6.11 -10.81 20.04
CA PRO A 248 6.72 -11.01 21.36
C PRO A 248 8.07 -11.71 21.22
N LYS A 249 8.99 -11.48 22.16
CA LYS A 249 10.32 -12.09 22.10
C LYS A 249 10.23 -13.60 22.35
N PRO A 250 11.12 -14.40 21.73
CA PRO A 250 11.21 -15.83 22.03
C PRO A 250 11.47 -16.07 23.53
N GLY A 251 10.53 -16.70 24.23
CA GLY A 251 10.63 -17.00 25.66
C GLY A 251 9.99 -15.97 26.61
N GLU A 252 9.49 -14.85 26.09
CA GLU A 252 8.49 -14.03 26.80
C GLU A 252 7.11 -14.59 26.47
N GLU A 253 6.31 -14.98 27.47
CA GLU A 253 4.88 -15.26 27.26
C GLU A 253 4.23 -14.01 26.64
N GLU A 254 3.17 -14.18 25.85
CA GLU A 254 2.30 -13.09 25.42
C GLU A 254 1.72 -12.39 26.66
N GLN A 255 2.50 -11.48 27.25
CA GLN A 255 2.01 -10.62 28.29
C GLN A 255 0.91 -9.79 27.64
N LYS A 256 -0.29 -9.86 28.23
CA LYS A 256 -1.49 -9.10 27.83
C LYS A 256 -1.32 -7.58 28.01
N GLU A 257 -0.10 -7.05 28.04
CA GLU A 257 0.13 -5.64 27.78
C GLU A 257 -0.07 -5.47 26.27
N GLU A 258 -1.10 -4.70 25.90
CA GLU A 258 -1.38 -4.32 24.51
C GLU A 258 -0.10 -3.71 23.91
N LEU A 259 0.65 -4.51 23.14
CA LEU A 259 1.84 -4.05 22.46
C LEU A 259 1.44 -2.90 21.53
N GLU A 260 2.05 -1.73 21.72
CA GLU A 260 1.73 -0.56 20.93
C GLU A 260 2.07 -0.82 19.45
N PRO A 261 1.15 -0.48 18.52
CA PRO A 261 1.39 -0.68 17.10
C PRO A 261 2.49 0.26 16.60
N VAL A 262 3.42 -0.30 15.84
CA VAL A 262 4.44 0.45 15.12
C VAL A 262 3.93 0.78 13.72
N PHE A 263 3.91 2.06 13.38
CA PHE A 263 3.45 2.53 12.09
C PHE A 263 4.61 2.78 11.12
N SER A 264 4.40 2.43 9.85
CA SER A 264 5.23 2.95 8.78
C SER A 264 4.95 4.45 8.58
N PRO A 265 5.96 5.24 8.19
CA PRO A 265 5.71 6.56 7.62
C PRO A 265 4.72 6.43 6.46
N PRO A 266 3.73 7.34 6.33
CA PRO A 266 2.81 7.32 5.21
C PRO A 266 3.59 7.40 3.89
N ILE A 267 3.28 6.50 2.97
CA ILE A 267 3.87 6.53 1.62
C ILE A 267 2.85 7.04 0.63
N ILE A 268 3.30 7.83 -0.34
CA ILE A 268 2.46 8.33 -1.43
C ILE A 268 2.89 7.64 -2.72
N VAL A 269 1.97 6.91 -3.34
CA VAL A 269 2.16 6.24 -4.61
C VAL A 269 1.43 7.03 -5.69
N LEU A 270 2.18 7.58 -6.64
CA LEU A 270 1.60 8.22 -7.82
C LEU A 270 1.01 7.16 -8.75
N LEU A 271 -0.20 7.40 -9.25
CA LEU A 271 -0.88 6.55 -10.21
C LEU A 271 -0.86 7.20 -11.59
N ASN A 272 -0.64 6.41 -12.64
CA ASN A 272 -0.62 6.87 -14.04
C ASN A 272 0.34 8.05 -14.31
N SER A 273 1.43 8.13 -13.56
CA SER A 273 2.44 9.18 -13.74
C SER A 273 3.19 8.93 -15.06
N GLY A 274 2.96 9.77 -16.07
CA GLY A 274 3.63 9.69 -17.38
C GLY A 274 2.82 9.03 -18.51
N MET A 275 1.56 8.65 -18.28
CA MET A 275 0.66 8.21 -19.37
C MET A 275 0.03 9.40 -20.08
N GLU A 276 0.56 9.78 -21.24
CA GLU A 276 -0.18 10.56 -22.23
C GLU A 276 -1.04 9.59 -23.06
N PHE A 277 -2.37 9.74 -22.99
CA PHE A 277 -3.25 8.99 -23.87
C PHE A 277 -3.15 9.59 -25.28
N ALA A 278 -2.58 8.84 -26.22
CA ALA A 278 -2.71 9.18 -27.63
C ALA A 278 -4.21 9.22 -27.95
N LYS A 279 -4.71 10.39 -28.34
CA LYS A 279 -6.07 10.48 -28.89
C LYS A 279 -6.10 9.59 -30.13
N PRO A 280 -7.09 8.70 -30.28
CA PRO A 280 -7.24 7.97 -31.53
C PRO A 280 -7.33 8.99 -32.68
N PRO A 281 -6.65 8.72 -33.82
CA PRO A 281 -6.74 9.61 -34.96
C PRO A 281 -8.21 9.76 -35.33
N ILE A 282 -8.70 10.99 -35.31
CA ILE A 282 -10.00 11.33 -35.90
C ILE A 282 -9.80 11.05 -37.39
N GLU A 283 -10.43 9.98 -37.90
CA GLU A 283 -10.57 9.81 -39.35
C GLU A 283 -11.22 11.08 -39.86
N LYS A 284 -10.45 11.90 -40.58
CA LYS A 284 -11.03 13.00 -41.33
C LYS A 284 -11.92 12.33 -42.36
N GLU A 285 -13.22 12.57 -42.29
CA GLU A 285 -14.11 12.28 -43.41
C GLU A 285 -13.45 12.87 -44.66
N ASP A 286 -13.18 12.02 -45.64
CA ASP A 286 -12.72 12.45 -46.95
C ASP A 286 -13.74 13.47 -47.47
N ASP A 287 -13.30 14.74 -47.55
CA ASP A 287 -14.00 15.78 -48.28
C ASP A 287 -14.17 15.29 -49.72
N ASN A 288 -15.35 14.74 -49.99
CA ASN A 288 -15.80 14.33 -51.29
C ASN A 288 -16.14 15.60 -52.09
N GLU A 289 -15.11 16.39 -52.44
CA GLU A 289 -15.24 17.46 -53.42
C GLU A 289 -15.29 16.82 -54.82
N LYS A 290 -16.51 16.47 -55.22
CA LYS A 290 -16.89 16.49 -56.64
C LYS A 290 -17.21 17.94 -57.03
N ALA A 291 -16.34 18.54 -57.82
CA ALA A 291 -16.67 19.58 -58.80
C ALA A 291 -15.74 19.45 -60.01
#